data_AF-A0A699ZJA2-F1
#
_entry.id   AF-A0A699ZJA2-F1
#
_cell.length_a   1.000
_cell.length_b   1.000
_cell.length_c   1.000
_cell.angle_alpha   90.00
_cell.angle_beta   90.00
_cell.angle_gamma   90.00
#
_symmetry.space_group_name_H-M   'P 1'
#
loop_
_entity.id
_entity.type
_entity.pdbx_description
1 polymer ?
#
loop_
_entity_poly.entity_id
_entity_poly.type
_entity_poly.pdbx_seq_one_letter_code
_entity_poly.pdbx_strand_id
1 'polypeptide(L)'
;MLLPNPSTAPTATSGQGQQGSKWASVCCVVKGCQRSLLVVPQPDVFKDEDGSIALLEAEVKAEPGRKLELLKLLQERCSAVKAELREVLQRHGIRSFRMVPVKRSYAFEVPGVPHGEQWCLKVRYAATDPALPHGLTGTTFVAIFGANASCLESLVLKRGLKGPSWVRLREPKKVDYGNQISWCKQEWLLDSPKQLLCDPSHPSLAHRHPPPLTVASLSLKTVINPGNHQHEVQPG
;
A
#
# COMPACT_ATOMS: atom_id res chain seq x y z
N MET A 1 -16.42 -0.72 -16.29
CA MET A 1 -16.25 -1.05 -14.87
C MET A 1 -16.31 -2.57 -14.76
N LEU A 2 -15.16 -3.23 -14.74
CA LEU A 2 -15.00 -4.65 -14.43
C LEU A 2 -13.95 -4.67 -13.33
N LEU A 3 -14.32 -5.13 -12.13
CA LEU A 3 -13.41 -5.23 -10.99
C LEU A 3 -12.72 -6.60 -11.06
N PRO A 4 -11.39 -6.67 -11.28
CA PRO A 4 -10.67 -7.88 -10.94
C PRO A 4 -10.55 -7.97 -9.42
N ASN A 5 -10.64 -9.20 -8.93
CA ASN A 5 -10.45 -9.65 -7.54
C ASN A 5 -9.46 -8.76 -6.73
N PRO A 6 -9.86 -8.20 -5.56
CA PRO A 6 -9.13 -7.12 -4.89
C PRO A 6 -7.77 -7.47 -4.27
N SER A 7 -7.36 -8.74 -4.24
CA SER A 7 -6.15 -9.14 -3.51
C SER A 7 -4.87 -9.13 -4.34
N THR A 8 -4.91 -9.23 -5.68
CA THR A 8 -3.71 -9.52 -6.51
C THR A 8 -3.55 -8.67 -7.77
N ALA A 9 -4.52 -7.84 -8.15
CA ALA A 9 -4.45 -7.02 -9.35
C ALA A 9 -3.53 -5.78 -9.18
N PRO A 10 -2.82 -5.33 -10.24
CA PRO A 10 -2.12 -4.05 -10.22
C PRO A 10 -3.10 -2.91 -9.93
N THR A 11 -2.68 -1.92 -9.14
CA THR A 11 -3.54 -0.80 -8.77
C THR A 11 -3.56 0.22 -9.90
N ALA A 12 -4.72 0.43 -10.50
CA ALA A 12 -4.90 1.47 -11.51
C ALA A 12 -5.45 2.77 -10.88
N THR A 13 -4.92 3.91 -11.31
CA THR A 13 -5.44 5.25 -10.98
C THR A 13 -5.75 5.99 -12.27
N SER A 14 -6.99 6.46 -12.43
CA SER A 14 -7.43 7.25 -13.59
C SER A 14 -7.46 8.75 -13.26
N GLY A 15 -7.18 9.58 -14.26
CA GLY A 15 -7.17 11.04 -14.12
C GLY A 15 -7.12 11.75 -15.47
N GLN A 16 -6.66 13.00 -15.45
CA GLN A 16 -6.43 13.78 -16.66
C GLN A 16 -4.94 14.08 -16.85
N GLY A 17 -4.50 14.06 -18.11
CA GLY A 17 -3.17 14.49 -18.53
C GLY A 17 -3.28 15.59 -19.58
N GLN A 18 -2.25 16.45 -19.63
CA GLN A 18 -2.18 17.53 -20.60
C GLN A 18 -1.35 17.10 -21.81
N GLN A 19 -1.93 17.22 -23.01
CA GLN A 19 -1.23 17.02 -24.28
C GLN A 19 -1.37 18.29 -25.11
N GLY A 20 -0.30 19.09 -25.17
CA GLY A 20 -0.36 20.44 -25.75
C GLY A 20 -1.34 21.34 -24.97
N SER A 21 -2.33 21.92 -25.66
CA SER A 21 -3.36 22.78 -25.04
C SER A 21 -4.62 22.04 -24.57
N LYS A 22 -4.71 20.71 -24.73
CA LYS A 22 -5.92 19.93 -24.45
C LYS A 22 -5.74 18.92 -23.32
N TRP A 23 -6.81 18.72 -22.55
CA TRP A 23 -6.90 17.66 -21.53
C TRP A 23 -7.40 16.36 -22.14
N ALA A 24 -6.80 15.25 -21.70
CA ALA A 24 -7.17 13.90 -22.12
C ALA A 24 -7.35 13.00 -20.90
N SER A 25 -8.22 11.98 -21.03
CA SER A 25 -8.34 10.92 -20.01
C SER A 25 -7.07 10.06 -20.00
N VAL A 26 -6.56 9.80 -18.80
CA VAL A 26 -5.33 9.05 -18.59
C VAL A 26 -5.55 7.98 -17.52
N CYS A 27 -5.04 6.78 -17.78
CA CYS A 27 -4.92 5.71 -16.80
C CYS A 27 -3.45 5.50 -16.45
N CYS A 28 -3.16 5.27 -15.17
CA CYS A 28 -1.84 4.88 -14.69
C CYS A 28 -1.97 3.56 -13.94
N VAL A 29 -1.27 2.54 -14.41
CA VAL A 29 -1.22 1.20 -13.83
C VAL A 29 0.04 1.09 -12.96
N VAL A 30 -0.15 0.78 -11.69
CA VAL A 30 0.94 0.66 -10.71
C VAL A 30 1.18 -0.81 -10.37
N LYS A 31 2.33 -1.34 -10.78
CA LYS A 31 2.83 -2.68 -10.45
C LYS A 31 3.76 -2.63 -9.23
N GLY A 32 4.24 -3.81 -8.82
CA GLY A 32 5.25 -3.94 -7.75
C GLY A 32 4.72 -3.61 -6.35
N CYS A 33 3.41 -3.68 -6.15
CA CYS A 33 2.81 -3.52 -4.82
C CYS A 33 3.31 -4.62 -3.87
N GLN A 34 3.62 -4.22 -2.64
CA GLN A 34 4.09 -5.13 -1.59
C GLN A 34 3.13 -5.08 -0.41
N ARG A 35 2.77 -6.26 0.12
CA ARG A 35 2.13 -6.38 1.43
C ARG A 35 3.11 -5.92 2.50
N SER A 36 2.59 -5.31 3.56
CA SER A 36 3.41 -4.81 4.66
C SER A 36 2.72 -5.11 5.96
N LEU A 37 3.24 -6.10 6.66
CA LEU A 37 2.75 -6.52 7.96
C LEU A 37 3.57 -5.86 9.06
N LEU A 38 2.92 -5.63 10.20
CA LEU A 38 3.58 -5.27 11.45
C LEU A 38 3.27 -6.38 12.45
N VAL A 39 4.31 -7.11 12.84
CA VAL A 39 4.20 -8.16 13.84
C VAL A 39 4.60 -7.59 15.19
N VAL A 40 3.70 -7.68 16.15
CA VAL A 40 3.91 -7.29 17.55
C VAL A 40 4.46 -8.51 18.27
N PRO A 41 5.74 -8.52 18.68
CA PRO A 41 6.31 -9.63 19.42
C PRO A 41 5.73 -9.72 20.84
N GLN A 42 6.01 -10.82 21.54
CA GLN A 42 5.78 -10.91 22.98
C GLN A 42 6.55 -9.80 23.73
N PRO A 43 6.02 -9.25 24.84
CA PRO A 43 6.65 -8.15 25.58
C PRO A 43 8.10 -8.42 26.00
N ASP A 44 8.43 -9.69 26.28
CA ASP A 44 9.76 -10.10 26.74
C ASP A 44 10.85 -9.97 25.66
N VAL A 45 10.48 -9.97 24.37
CA VAL A 45 11.44 -9.99 23.25
C VAL A 45 12.28 -8.71 23.18
N PHE A 46 11.66 -7.57 23.46
CA PHE A 46 12.32 -6.25 23.45
C PHE A 46 12.36 -5.62 24.84
N LYS A 47 12.26 -6.44 25.89
CA LYS A 47 12.42 -5.97 27.26
C LYS A 47 13.86 -5.48 27.46
N ASP A 48 14.00 -4.22 27.83
CA ASP A 48 15.30 -3.55 27.95
C ASP A 48 15.75 -3.48 29.42
N GLU A 49 15.92 -4.65 30.06
CA GLU A 49 16.34 -4.71 31.47
C GLU A 49 17.74 -4.12 31.68
N ASP A 50 18.62 -4.28 30.68
CA ASP A 50 20.00 -3.80 30.70
C ASP A 50 20.14 -2.33 30.22
N GLY A 51 19.06 -1.68 29.81
CA GLY A 51 19.06 -0.31 29.25
C GLY A 51 19.81 -0.15 27.92
N SER A 52 20.23 -1.24 27.30
CA SER A 52 21.07 -1.24 26.08
C SER A 52 20.35 -0.67 24.87
N ILE A 53 19.05 -0.94 24.73
CA ILE A 53 18.24 -0.42 23.61
C ILE A 53 18.06 1.08 23.79
N ALA A 54 17.68 1.54 24.99
CA ALA A 54 17.48 2.96 25.29
C ALA A 54 18.75 3.79 25.11
N LEU A 55 19.91 3.27 25.54
CA LEU A 55 21.21 3.93 25.32
C LEU A 55 21.51 4.07 23.83
N LEU A 56 21.43 2.98 23.06
CA LEU A 56 21.67 3.03 21.62
C LEU A 56 20.66 3.92 20.87
N GLU A 57 19.41 4.00 21.33
CA GLU A 57 18.44 4.95 20.78
C GLU A 57 18.85 6.41 21.00
N ALA A 58 19.33 6.74 22.20
CA ALA A 58 19.85 8.07 22.52
C ALA A 58 21.11 8.39 21.68
N GLU A 59 22.01 7.42 21.53
CA GLU A 59 23.20 7.57 20.70
C GLU A 59 22.86 7.71 19.22
N VAL A 60 21.88 6.97 18.68
CA VAL A 60 21.42 7.12 17.29
C VAL A 60 20.77 8.50 17.07
N LYS A 61 20.14 9.07 18.11
CA LYS A 61 19.60 10.42 18.05
C LYS A 61 20.70 11.49 18.00
N ALA A 62 21.83 11.27 18.68
CA ALA A 62 22.99 12.16 18.63
C ALA A 62 23.84 11.96 17.36
N GLU A 63 24.10 10.71 17.00
CA GLU A 63 24.94 10.27 15.88
C GLU A 63 24.17 9.26 15.00
N PRO A 64 23.59 9.70 13.86
CA PRO A 64 22.81 8.84 12.98
C PRO A 64 23.57 7.62 12.42
N GLY A 65 24.91 7.65 12.44
CA GLY A 65 25.79 6.57 11.99
C GLY A 65 25.70 5.30 12.83
N ARG A 66 25.37 5.39 14.13
CA ARG A 66 25.26 4.22 15.03
C ARG A 66 24.00 3.38 14.83
N LYS A 67 23.13 3.80 13.91
CA LYS A 67 21.89 3.08 13.58
C LYS A 67 22.11 1.61 13.22
N LEU A 68 23.27 1.30 12.63
CA LEU A 68 23.62 -0.07 12.28
C LEU A 68 23.78 -0.96 13.52
N GLU A 69 24.35 -0.45 14.61
CA GLU A 69 24.57 -1.18 15.87
C GLU A 69 23.26 -1.47 16.57
N LEU A 70 22.39 -0.46 16.68
CA LEU A 70 21.02 -0.63 17.17
C LEU A 70 20.27 -1.69 16.36
N LEU A 71 20.35 -1.64 15.03
CA LEU A 71 19.69 -2.63 14.17
C LEU A 71 20.26 -4.04 14.36
N LYS A 72 21.57 -4.19 14.59
CA LYS A 72 22.19 -5.51 14.87
C LYS A 72 21.67 -6.08 16.18
N LEU A 73 21.66 -5.29 17.26
CA LEU A 73 21.13 -5.71 18.56
C LEU A 73 19.66 -6.11 18.46
N LEU A 74 18.84 -5.27 17.83
CA LEU A 74 17.42 -5.57 17.62
C LEU A 74 17.25 -6.83 16.76
N GLN A 75 18.11 -7.04 15.76
CA GLN A 75 18.04 -8.19 14.87
C GLN A 75 18.30 -9.50 15.62
N GLU A 76 19.24 -9.48 16.57
CA GLU A 76 19.60 -10.59 17.45
C GLU A 76 18.46 -10.92 18.44
N ARG A 77 17.93 -9.89 19.12
CA ARG A 77 16.84 -10.03 20.10
C ARG A 77 15.57 -10.64 19.49
N CYS A 78 15.20 -10.28 18.25
CA CYS A 78 14.04 -10.86 17.56
C CYS A 78 14.37 -12.05 16.64
N SER A 79 15.50 -12.73 16.84
CA SER A 79 15.89 -13.92 16.05
C SER A 79 14.86 -15.05 16.15
N ALA A 80 14.35 -15.36 17.35
CA ALA A 80 13.30 -16.36 17.58
C ALA A 80 11.99 -16.01 16.85
N VAL A 81 11.55 -14.74 16.94
CA VAL A 81 10.36 -14.24 16.24
C VAL A 81 10.49 -14.38 14.73
N LYS A 82 11.69 -14.10 14.19
CA LYS A 82 11.96 -14.28 12.76
C LYS A 82 11.93 -15.74 12.32
N ALA A 83 12.41 -16.66 13.16
CA ALA A 83 12.39 -18.09 12.87
C ALA A 83 10.95 -18.59 12.79
N GLU A 84 10.12 -18.30 13.81
CA GLU A 84 8.71 -18.68 13.81
C GLU A 84 7.96 -18.06 12.61
N LEU A 85 8.11 -16.76 12.36
CA LEU A 85 7.45 -16.11 11.23
C LEU A 85 7.90 -16.66 9.88
N ARG A 86 9.16 -17.07 9.74
CA ARG A 86 9.65 -17.70 8.50
C ARG A 86 8.87 -18.99 8.22
N GLU A 87 8.65 -19.82 9.23
CA GLU A 87 7.85 -21.03 9.09
C GLU A 87 6.38 -20.71 8.78
N VAL A 88 5.79 -19.75 9.49
CA VAL A 88 4.40 -19.33 9.24
C VAL A 88 4.22 -18.85 7.80
N LEU A 89 5.12 -17.99 7.31
CA LEU A 89 5.08 -17.46 5.94
C LEU A 89 5.26 -18.57 4.91
N GLN A 90 6.23 -19.48 5.12
CA GLN A 90 6.45 -20.62 4.22
C GLN A 90 5.25 -21.57 4.18
N ARG A 91 4.63 -21.86 5.33
CA ARG A 91 3.39 -22.66 5.43
C ARG A 91 2.23 -22.06 4.62
N HIS A 92 2.19 -20.74 4.48
CA HIS A 92 1.20 -20.02 3.66
C HIS A 92 1.65 -19.77 2.21
N GLY A 93 2.74 -20.41 1.76
CA GLY A 93 3.22 -20.32 0.38
C GLY A 93 4.06 -19.07 0.06
N ILE A 94 4.46 -18.28 1.06
CA ILE A 94 5.23 -17.05 0.86
C ILE A 94 6.73 -17.38 0.90
N ARG A 95 7.38 -17.35 -0.27
CA ARG A 95 8.77 -17.79 -0.45
C ARG A 95 9.80 -16.66 -0.29
N SER A 96 9.44 -15.43 -0.66
CA SER A 96 10.36 -14.29 -0.64
C SER A 96 9.78 -13.15 0.18
N PHE A 97 10.48 -12.80 1.26
CA PHE A 97 10.06 -11.77 2.19
C PHE A 97 11.25 -11.09 2.85
N ARG A 98 11.02 -9.87 3.34
CA ARG A 98 11.99 -9.08 4.10
C ARG A 98 11.42 -8.74 5.47
N MET A 99 12.21 -8.98 6.51
CA MET A 99 11.88 -8.67 7.90
C MET A 99 12.84 -7.62 8.44
N VAL A 100 12.32 -6.53 9.01
CA VAL A 100 13.13 -5.44 9.55
C VAL A 100 12.52 -4.94 10.87
N PRO A 101 13.29 -4.84 11.97
CA PRO A 101 12.83 -4.21 13.20
C PRO A 101 12.48 -2.74 12.96
N VAL A 102 11.34 -2.29 13.46
CA VAL A 102 10.87 -0.91 13.34
C VAL A 102 10.16 -0.47 14.60
N LYS A 103 10.37 0.78 15.02
CA LYS A 103 9.63 1.37 16.13
C LYS A 103 8.27 1.87 15.66
N ARG A 104 7.18 1.56 16.36
CA ARG A 104 5.80 1.95 16.03
C ARG A 104 5.03 2.32 17.28
N SER A 105 4.16 3.31 17.15
CA SER A 105 3.23 3.72 18.20
C SER A 105 1.88 3.06 17.99
N TYR A 106 1.27 2.60 19.07
CA TYR A 106 -0.05 1.96 19.10
C TYR A 106 -0.94 2.59 20.18
N ALA A 107 -2.20 2.84 19.86
CA ALA A 107 -3.14 3.52 20.76
C ALA A 107 -4.59 3.03 20.59
N PHE A 108 -4.79 1.77 20.17
CA PHE A 108 -6.11 1.18 19.97
C PHE A 108 -6.34 0.01 20.94
N GLU A 109 -7.48 -0.66 20.85
CA GLU A 109 -7.99 -1.55 21.91
C GLU A 109 -7.70 -3.05 21.72
N VAL A 110 -6.68 -3.45 20.95
CA VAL A 110 -6.39 -4.87 20.74
C VAL A 110 -5.79 -5.46 22.02
N PRO A 111 -6.42 -6.51 22.61
CA PRO A 111 -5.93 -7.13 23.82
C PRO A 111 -4.50 -7.68 23.65
N GLY A 112 -3.67 -7.50 24.67
CA GLY A 112 -2.29 -7.99 24.71
C GLY A 112 -1.27 -7.13 23.95
N VAL A 113 -1.70 -6.10 23.21
CA VAL A 113 -0.78 -5.16 22.55
C VAL A 113 -0.59 -3.93 23.43
N PRO A 114 0.64 -3.60 23.87
CA PRO A 114 0.87 -2.46 24.74
C PRO A 114 0.64 -1.14 23.98
N HIS A 115 0.07 -0.16 24.69
CA HIS A 115 -0.08 1.20 24.20
C HIS A 115 1.26 1.94 24.23
N GLY A 116 1.42 2.92 23.35
CA GLY A 116 2.63 3.72 23.22
C GLY A 116 3.60 3.20 22.17
N GLU A 117 4.84 3.70 22.24
CA GLU A 117 5.91 3.33 21.31
C GLU A 117 6.57 2.00 21.69
N GLN A 118 6.69 1.11 20.72
CA GLN A 118 7.30 -0.20 20.91
C GLN A 118 8.04 -0.66 19.64
N TRP A 119 8.96 -1.60 19.82
CA TRP A 119 9.65 -2.25 18.73
C TRP A 119 8.79 -3.39 18.16
N CYS A 120 8.54 -3.34 16.85
CA CYS A 120 7.80 -4.35 16.12
C CYS A 120 8.66 -4.88 14.96
N LEU A 121 8.27 -6.02 14.41
CA LEU A 121 8.92 -6.56 13.22
C LEU A 121 8.08 -6.27 11.98
N LYS A 122 8.62 -5.47 11.06
CA LYS A 122 7.98 -5.21 9.77
C LYS A 122 8.32 -6.30 8.78
N VAL A 123 7.30 -7.00 8.28
CA VAL A 123 7.44 -8.00 7.22
C VAL A 123 6.93 -7.40 5.92
N ARG A 124 7.68 -7.58 4.82
CA ARG A 124 7.23 -7.19 3.46
C ARG A 124 7.44 -8.33 2.49
N TYR A 125 6.45 -8.57 1.64
CA TYR A 125 6.49 -9.57 0.58
C TYR A 125 5.59 -9.11 -0.58
N ALA A 126 5.65 -9.82 -1.71
CA ALA A 126 4.91 -9.46 -2.91
C ALA A 126 3.40 -9.56 -2.69
N ALA A 127 2.62 -8.61 -3.22
CA ALA A 127 1.16 -8.68 -3.11
C ALA A 127 0.53 -9.77 -3.99
N THR A 128 1.30 -10.33 -4.94
CA THR A 128 0.95 -11.51 -5.72
C THR A 128 0.85 -12.77 -4.86
N ASP A 129 1.56 -12.80 -3.74
CA ASP A 129 1.51 -13.93 -2.81
C ASP A 129 0.25 -13.83 -1.92
N PRO A 130 -0.21 -14.96 -1.36
CA PRO A 130 -1.41 -15.00 -0.52
C PRO A 130 -1.36 -14.03 0.66
N ALA A 131 -2.50 -13.42 0.97
CA ALA A 131 -2.65 -12.68 2.22
C ALA A 131 -2.65 -13.67 3.40
N LEU A 132 -2.03 -13.27 4.51
CA LEU A 132 -2.14 -14.04 5.74
C LEU A 132 -3.56 -13.92 6.33
N PRO A 133 -4.07 -14.97 6.99
CA PRO A 133 -5.33 -14.90 7.70
C PRO A 133 -5.27 -13.87 8.84
N HIS A 134 -6.40 -13.23 9.10
CA HIS A 134 -6.55 -12.27 10.20
C HIS A 134 -6.51 -12.99 11.55
N GLY A 135 -5.95 -12.34 12.57
CA GLY A 135 -5.95 -12.87 13.94
C GLY A 135 -4.94 -13.99 14.19
N LEU A 136 -3.98 -14.20 13.29
CA LEU A 136 -2.85 -15.09 13.58
C LEU A 136 -2.10 -14.60 14.82
N THR A 137 -1.92 -15.53 15.74
CA THR A 137 -1.06 -15.42 16.92
C THR A 137 0.00 -16.51 16.87
N GLY A 138 1.05 -16.35 17.65
CA GLY A 138 2.15 -17.30 17.70
C GLY A 138 2.70 -17.45 19.10
N THR A 139 3.71 -18.31 19.22
CA THR A 139 4.41 -18.50 20.49
C THR A 139 5.26 -17.29 20.86
N THR A 140 5.86 -16.63 19.87
CA THR A 140 6.80 -15.50 20.05
C THR A 140 6.19 -14.13 19.69
N PHE A 141 4.96 -14.09 19.20
CA PHE A 141 4.29 -12.84 18.84
C PHE A 141 2.80 -12.82 19.23
N VAL A 142 2.32 -11.65 19.61
CA VAL A 142 0.96 -11.44 20.11
C VAL A 142 -0.01 -11.20 18.96
N ALA A 143 0.38 -10.38 17.98
CA ALA A 143 -0.53 -9.95 16.91
C ALA A 143 0.20 -9.63 15.61
N ILE A 144 -0.52 -9.78 14.49
CA ILE A 144 -0.08 -9.35 13.16
C ILE A 144 -1.08 -8.32 12.61
N PHE A 145 -0.60 -7.10 12.37
CA PHE A 145 -1.36 -6.04 11.72
C PHE A 145 -1.06 -5.95 10.23
N GLY A 146 -2.04 -5.46 9.46
CA GLY A 146 -1.90 -5.19 8.03
C GLY A 146 -2.02 -6.41 7.11
N ALA A 147 -2.47 -7.56 7.63
CA ALA A 147 -2.64 -8.79 6.86
C ALA A 147 -3.64 -8.65 5.70
N ASN A 148 -4.73 -7.92 5.93
CA ASN A 148 -5.82 -7.66 4.99
C ASN A 148 -5.68 -6.33 4.23
N ALA A 149 -4.60 -5.57 4.44
CA ALA A 149 -4.45 -4.26 3.79
C ALA A 149 -4.38 -4.41 2.26
N SER A 150 -5.23 -3.66 1.56
CA SER A 150 -5.28 -3.73 0.09
C SER A 150 -4.09 -3.02 -0.55
N CYS A 151 -3.79 -3.35 -1.82
CA CYS A 151 -2.78 -2.63 -2.60
C CYS A 151 -3.10 -1.13 -2.72
N LEU A 152 -4.39 -0.80 -2.91
CA LEU A 152 -4.86 0.58 -3.03
C LEU A 152 -4.66 1.35 -1.72
N GLU A 153 -5.08 0.78 -0.59
CA GLU A 153 -4.89 1.38 0.73
C GLU A 153 -3.40 1.62 1.00
N SER A 154 -2.57 0.59 0.77
CA SER A 154 -1.12 0.69 0.89
C SER A 154 -0.53 1.78 -0.01
N LEU A 155 -1.01 1.91 -1.25
CA LEU A 155 -0.56 2.94 -2.19
C LEU A 155 -0.93 4.33 -1.67
N VAL A 156 -2.21 4.54 -1.34
CA VAL A 156 -2.75 5.82 -0.86
C VAL A 156 -2.00 6.30 0.39
N LEU A 157 -1.91 5.44 1.42
CA LEU A 157 -1.24 5.78 2.67
C LEU A 157 0.26 6.01 2.49
N LYS A 158 0.96 5.11 1.79
CA LYS A 158 2.42 5.20 1.66
C LYS A 158 2.85 6.32 0.72
N ARG A 159 2.00 6.76 -0.21
CA ARG A 159 2.27 7.87 -1.14
C ARG A 159 1.71 9.20 -0.65
N GLY A 160 0.88 9.21 0.39
CA GLY A 160 0.29 10.44 0.91
C GLY A 160 -0.77 11.04 -0.02
N LEU A 161 -1.51 10.19 -0.74
CA LEU A 161 -2.65 10.62 -1.56
C LEU A 161 -3.80 11.00 -0.64
N LYS A 162 -4.15 12.30 -0.60
CA LYS A 162 -5.23 12.83 0.25
C LYS A 162 -6.42 13.27 -0.61
N GLY A 163 -6.90 12.36 -1.46
CA GLY A 163 -7.96 12.62 -2.43
C GLY A 163 -7.46 13.04 -3.81
N PRO A 164 -8.36 13.50 -4.70
CA PRO A 164 -8.01 13.94 -6.05
C PRO A 164 -6.98 15.07 -6.01
N SER A 165 -5.81 14.84 -6.62
CA SER A 165 -4.71 15.79 -6.60
C SER A 165 -3.79 15.56 -7.79
N TRP A 166 -2.95 16.56 -8.07
CA TRP A 166 -1.89 16.41 -9.04
C TRP A 166 -0.85 15.41 -8.54
N VAL A 167 -0.48 14.46 -9.40
CA VAL A 167 0.58 13.49 -9.14
C VAL A 167 1.65 13.58 -10.22
N ARG A 168 2.90 13.36 -9.84
CA ARG A 168 4.02 13.25 -10.77
C ARG A 168 4.41 11.79 -10.91
N LEU A 169 4.64 11.35 -12.14
CA LEU A 169 5.09 10.01 -12.44
C LEU A 169 6.59 10.05 -12.73
N ARG A 170 7.38 9.24 -12.04
CA ARG A 170 8.83 9.10 -12.28
C ARG A 170 9.09 7.92 -13.21
N GLU A 171 9.71 8.19 -14.36
CA GLU A 171 10.06 7.18 -15.37
C GLU A 171 8.87 6.30 -15.78
N PRO A 172 7.70 6.89 -16.14
CA PRO A 172 6.56 6.11 -16.58
C PRO A 172 6.81 5.49 -17.96
N LYS A 173 6.34 4.25 -18.15
CA LYS A 173 6.37 3.58 -19.45
C LYS A 173 5.03 3.81 -20.14
N LYS A 174 5.04 4.29 -21.39
CA LYS A 174 3.81 4.42 -22.17
C LYS A 174 3.32 3.04 -22.58
N VAL A 175 2.01 2.79 -22.48
CA VAL A 175 1.40 1.54 -22.94
C VAL A 175 0.84 1.76 -24.35
N ASP A 176 1.26 0.93 -25.29
CA ASP A 176 0.76 0.95 -26.67
C ASP A 176 -0.73 0.63 -26.72
N TYR A 177 -1.44 1.25 -27.66
CA TYR A 177 -2.91 1.22 -27.73
C TYR A 177 -3.50 -0.21 -27.68
N GLY A 178 -2.90 -1.17 -28.40
CA GLY A 178 -3.38 -2.56 -28.42
C GLY A 178 -3.18 -3.33 -27.11
N ASN A 179 -2.38 -2.81 -26.18
CA ASN A 179 -2.06 -3.45 -24.90
C ASN A 179 -2.69 -2.72 -23.70
N GLN A 180 -3.51 -1.69 -23.94
CA GLN A 180 -4.15 -0.92 -22.88
C GLN A 180 -5.25 -1.74 -22.20
N ILE A 181 -5.34 -1.66 -20.87
CA ILE A 181 -6.41 -2.30 -20.10
C ILE A 181 -7.58 -1.34 -19.81
N SER A 182 -7.38 -0.04 -20.05
CA SER A 182 -8.37 1.01 -19.87
C SER A 182 -8.87 1.57 -21.19
N TRP A 183 -10.01 2.24 -21.15
CA TRP A 183 -10.57 3.02 -22.26
C TRP A 183 -10.11 4.49 -22.22
N CYS A 184 -9.04 4.79 -21.47
CA CYS A 184 -8.48 6.13 -21.42
C CYS A 184 -7.70 6.42 -22.70
N LYS A 185 -7.62 7.69 -23.11
CA LYS A 185 -6.86 8.07 -24.32
C LYS A 185 -5.37 7.75 -24.21
N GLN A 186 -4.84 7.74 -22.99
CA GLN A 186 -3.46 7.35 -22.71
C GLN A 186 -3.41 6.42 -21.51
N GLU A 187 -2.50 5.48 -21.54
CA GLU A 187 -2.20 4.60 -20.42
C GLU A 187 -0.70 4.57 -20.15
N TRP A 188 -0.35 4.64 -18.87
CA TRP A 188 1.02 4.64 -18.37
C TRP A 188 1.20 3.50 -17.38
N LEU A 189 2.39 2.91 -17.38
CA LEU A 189 2.78 1.83 -16.48
C LEU A 189 3.91 2.30 -15.56
N LEU A 190 3.74 2.06 -14.27
CA LEU A 190 4.79 2.17 -13.26
C LEU A 190 5.15 0.77 -12.77
N ASP A 191 6.44 0.47 -12.71
CA ASP A 191 6.95 -0.81 -12.18
C ASP A 191 6.91 -0.86 -10.65
N SER A 192 6.91 0.31 -9.99
CA SER A 192 6.91 0.44 -8.54
C SER A 192 5.95 1.52 -8.04
N PRO A 193 5.27 1.32 -6.89
CA PRO A 193 4.47 2.35 -6.25
C PRO A 193 5.27 3.61 -5.94
N LYS A 194 6.59 3.48 -5.71
CA LYS A 194 7.47 4.60 -5.37
C LYS A 194 7.66 5.60 -6.51
N GLN A 195 7.35 5.22 -7.75
CA GLN A 195 7.39 6.10 -8.91
C GLN A 195 6.22 7.08 -8.97
N LEU A 196 5.15 6.81 -8.20
CA LEU A 196 4.07 7.76 -7.98
C LEU A 196 4.48 8.75 -6.89
N LEU A 197 4.66 10.02 -7.28
CA LEU A 197 5.14 11.09 -6.41
C LEU A 197 4.02 12.09 -6.15
N CYS A 198 3.66 12.23 -4.88
CA CYS A 198 2.62 13.13 -4.41
C CYS A 198 3.27 14.11 -3.43
N ASP A 199 3.82 15.17 -3.98
CA ASP A 199 4.39 16.26 -3.21
C ASP A 199 3.82 17.58 -3.74
N PRO A 200 2.80 18.14 -3.07
CA PRO A 200 2.16 19.37 -3.51
C PRO A 200 3.09 20.58 -3.44
N SER A 201 4.16 20.52 -2.62
CA SER A 201 5.14 21.61 -2.49
C SER A 201 6.17 21.63 -3.63
N HIS A 202 6.26 20.56 -4.41
CA HIS A 202 7.23 20.49 -5.49
C HIS A 202 6.92 21.53 -6.59
N PRO A 203 7.92 22.27 -7.10
CA PRO A 203 7.71 23.37 -8.05
C PRO A 203 6.88 23.00 -9.29
N SER A 204 7.01 21.77 -9.79
CA SER A 204 6.26 21.30 -10.95
C SER A 204 4.75 21.13 -10.71
N LEU A 205 4.32 21.02 -9.44
CA LEU A 205 2.93 20.80 -9.02
C LEU A 205 2.37 22.01 -8.26
N ALA A 206 3.25 22.77 -7.59
CA ALA A 206 2.93 24.02 -6.94
C ALA A 206 2.19 24.95 -7.91
N HIS A 207 1.11 25.58 -7.42
CA HIS A 207 0.29 26.53 -8.17
C HIS A 207 -0.50 25.95 -9.37
N ARG A 208 -0.59 24.62 -9.53
CA ARG A 208 -1.49 24.04 -10.54
C ARG A 208 -2.94 24.05 -10.06
N HIS A 209 -3.81 24.75 -10.79
CA HIS A 209 -5.25 24.66 -10.59
C HIS A 209 -5.77 23.25 -10.97
N PRO A 210 -6.84 22.76 -10.33
CA PRO A 210 -7.52 21.54 -10.76
C PRO A 210 -7.96 21.66 -12.23
N PRO A 211 -7.83 20.59 -13.03
CA PRO A 211 -8.20 20.67 -14.44
C PRO A 211 -9.73 20.56 -14.59
N PRO A 212 -10.32 21.13 -15.67
CA PRO A 212 -11.75 21.05 -15.92
C PRO A 212 -12.18 19.60 -16.18
N LEU A 213 -13.30 19.18 -15.58
CA LEU A 213 -13.83 17.83 -15.74
C LEU A 213 -14.85 17.75 -16.87
N THR A 214 -14.86 16.64 -17.61
CA THR A 214 -15.95 16.34 -18.54
C THR A 214 -17.10 15.73 -17.75
N VAL A 215 -18.25 16.41 -17.76
CA VAL A 215 -19.47 15.96 -17.07
C VAL A 215 -20.48 15.49 -18.10
N ALA A 216 -21.09 14.33 -17.87
CA ALA A 216 -22.20 13.81 -18.65
C ALA A 216 -23.40 13.59 -17.73
N SER A 217 -24.57 14.05 -18.15
CA SER A 217 -25.86 13.78 -17.48
C SER A 217 -26.70 12.92 -18.42
N LEU A 218 -27.27 11.83 -17.89
CA LEU A 218 -28.05 10.87 -18.66
C LEU A 218 -29.41 10.66 -18.00
N SER A 219 -30.48 10.77 -18.79
CA SER A 219 -31.84 10.41 -18.39
C SER A 219 -32.32 9.26 -19.27
N LEU A 220 -32.76 8.17 -18.65
CA LEU A 220 -33.16 6.94 -19.32
C LEU A 220 -34.64 6.67 -19.06
N LYS A 221 -35.40 6.42 -20.13
CA LYS A 221 -36.76 5.89 -20.03
C LYS A 221 -36.74 4.43 -20.46
N THR A 222 -37.40 3.57 -19.67
CA THR A 222 -37.55 2.15 -20.00
C THR A 222 -39.02 1.78 -20.15
N VAL A 223 -39.28 0.79 -21.00
CA VAL A 223 -40.61 0.18 -21.21
C VAL A 223 -40.47 -1.32 -21.04
N ILE A 224 -41.50 -1.99 -20.55
CA ILE A 224 -41.50 -3.46 -20.44
C ILE A 224 -42.00 -4.01 -21.77
N ASN A 225 -41.18 -4.84 -22.42
CA ASN A 225 -41.60 -5.57 -23.61
C ASN A 225 -42.68 -6.60 -23.23
N PRO A 226 -43.88 -6.56 -23.84
CA PRO A 226 -44.99 -7.42 -23.46
C PRO A 226 -44.80 -8.90 -23.84
N GLY A 227 -43.92 -9.23 -24.79
CA GLY A 227 -43.70 -10.59 -25.26
C GLY A 227 -42.67 -11.39 -24.47
N ASN A 228 -41.65 -10.72 -23.92
CA ASN A 228 -40.58 -11.37 -23.14
C ASN A 228 -40.41 -10.81 -21.71
N HIS A 229 -41.21 -9.81 -21.32
CA HIS A 229 -41.20 -9.13 -20.02
C HIS A 229 -39.86 -8.50 -19.62
N GLN A 230 -39.00 -8.17 -20.59
CA GLN A 230 -37.73 -7.49 -20.34
C GLN A 230 -37.89 -5.96 -20.40
N HIS A 231 -37.08 -5.24 -19.62
CA HIS A 231 -36.98 -3.79 -19.73
C HIS A 231 -36.17 -3.40 -20.96
N GLU A 232 -36.79 -2.65 -21.87
CA GLU A 232 -36.13 -2.08 -23.04
C GLU A 232 -35.93 -0.59 -22.85
N VAL A 233 -34.76 -0.08 -23.25
CA VAL A 233 -34.48 1.35 -23.25
C VAL A 233 -35.20 1.98 -24.45
N GLN A 234 -36.09 2.92 -24.18
CA GLN A 234 -36.81 3.62 -25.23
C GLN A 234 -35.89 4.69 -25.84
N PRO A 235 -35.67 4.71 -27.17
CA PRO A 235 -35.06 5.86 -27.83
C PRO A 235 -35.97 7.07 -27.59
N GLY A 236 -35.39 8.16 -27.08
CA GLY A 236 -36.10 9.43 -26.87
C GLY A 236 -36.46 10.12 -28.17
#